data_AF-A0A352S1U9-F1
#
_entry.id   AF-A0A352S1U9-F1
#
_cell.length_a   1.000
_cell.length_b   1.000
_cell.length_c   1.000
_cell.angle_alpha   90.00
_cell.angle_beta   90.00
_cell.angle_gamma   90.00
#
_symmetry.space_group_name_H-M   'P 1'
#
loop_
_entity.id
_entity.type
_entity.pdbx_description
1 polymer ?
#
loop_
_entity_poly.entity_id
_entity_poly.type
_entity_poly.pdbx_seq_one_letter_code
_entity_poly.pdbx_strand_id
1 'polypeptide(L)'
;APPLPQEVEWELAATQNRGLQWGALREWTATPYEPYLGFIAEPTDGEIVGRFGTHQVVRGVSFASPARLRHTRARTALLPEDDVSFVGFRTCAV
;
A
#
# COMPACT_ATOMS: atom_id res chain seq x y z
N ALA A 1 16.65 3.78 -12.07
CA ALA A 1 15.67 4.70 -11.44
C ALA A 1 15.90 4.67 -9.93
N PRO A 2 15.66 5.77 -9.19
CA PRO A 2 15.69 5.72 -7.73
C PRO A 2 14.65 4.70 -7.20
N PRO A 3 14.90 4.05 -6.05
CA PRO A 3 14.05 2.99 -5.54
C PRO A 3 12.66 3.50 -5.13
N LEU A 4 11.69 2.58 -5.09
CA LEU A 4 10.40 2.81 -4.44
C LEU A 4 10.57 2.74 -2.91
N PRO A 5 9.78 3.48 -2.13
CA PRO A 5 9.79 3.38 -0.68
C PRO A 5 9.30 2.00 -0.23
N GLN A 6 9.80 1.50 0.90
CA GLN A 6 9.15 0.42 1.65
C GLN A 6 7.82 0.90 2.23
N GLU A 7 6.91 -0.03 2.54
CA GLU A 7 5.60 0.31 3.09
C GLU A 7 5.69 1.05 4.43
N VAL A 8 6.71 0.72 5.23
CA VAL A 8 6.97 1.36 6.53
C VAL A 8 7.46 2.79 6.37
N GLU A 9 8.32 3.06 5.37
CA GLU A 9 8.83 4.40 5.09
C GLU A 9 7.70 5.31 4.61
N TRP A 10 6.83 4.77 3.75
CA TRP A 10 5.62 5.46 3.29
C TRP A 10 4.68 5.77 4.47
N GLU A 11 4.37 4.78 5.30
CA GLU A 11 3.48 4.97 6.46
C GLU A 11 4.05 6.01 7.44
N LEU A 12 5.35 5.95 7.71
CA LEU A 12 6.01 6.87 8.62
C LEU A 12 5.93 8.30 8.10
N ALA A 13 6.22 8.52 6.82
CA ALA A 13 6.15 9.85 6.21
C ALA A 13 4.71 10.41 6.22
N ALA A 14 3.71 9.56 5.96
CA ALA A 14 2.29 9.93 6.00
C ALA A 14 1.81 10.24 7.42
N THR A 15 2.26 9.46 8.40
CA THR A 15 1.82 9.57 9.81
C THR A 15 2.52 10.71 10.55
N GLN A 16 3.79 10.98 10.23
CA GLN A 16 4.53 12.12 10.79
C GLN A 16 4.21 13.45 10.10
N ASN A 17 3.34 13.45 9.08
CA ASN A 17 2.97 14.63 8.29
C ASN A 17 4.18 15.45 7.81
N ARG A 18 5.21 14.77 7.29
CA ARG A 18 6.48 15.38 6.83
C ARG A 18 6.36 16.08 5.46
N GLY A 19 5.19 16.67 5.18
CA GLY A 19 4.89 17.26 3.87
C GLY A 19 4.52 16.26 2.78
N LEU A 20 4.37 14.97 3.14
CA LEU A 20 3.93 13.92 2.20
C LEU A 20 2.50 14.18 1.75
N GLN A 21 2.31 14.62 0.51
CA GLN A 21 0.99 14.70 -0.11
C GLN A 21 0.60 13.31 -0.63
N TRP A 22 -0.56 12.80 -0.22
CA TRP A 22 -1.07 11.48 -0.61
C TRP A 22 -2.60 11.48 -0.72
N GLY A 23 -3.15 10.50 -1.45
CA GLY A 23 -4.59 10.32 -1.63
C GLY A 23 -5.12 10.64 -3.03
N ALA A 24 -4.28 11.15 -3.94
CA ALA A 24 -4.65 11.32 -5.35
C ALA A 24 -4.68 9.96 -6.06
N LEU A 25 -3.62 9.20 -5.94
CA LEU A 25 -3.55 7.80 -6.34
C LEU A 25 -3.14 6.96 -5.14
N ARG A 26 -3.46 5.67 -5.20
CA ARG A 26 -2.74 4.69 -4.38
C ARG A 26 -1.29 4.61 -4.86
N GLU A 27 -0.39 4.13 -4.03
CA GLU A 27 1.03 4.16 -4.37
C GLU A 27 1.73 2.84 -4.14
N TRP A 28 2.39 2.35 -5.19
CA TRP A 28 3.27 1.18 -5.14
C TRP A 28 4.43 1.39 -4.17
N THR A 29 4.78 0.33 -3.45
CA THR A 29 5.94 0.26 -2.56
C THR A 29 6.85 -0.88 -2.97
N ALA A 30 8.10 -0.88 -2.49
CA ALA A 30 9.04 -1.97 -2.70
C ALA A 30 8.78 -3.19 -1.77
N THR A 31 7.78 -3.15 -0.89
CA THR A 31 7.47 -4.24 0.05
C THR A 31 6.51 -5.28 -0.55
N PRO A 32 6.89 -6.58 -0.61
CA PRO A 32 5.95 -7.65 -0.97
C PRO A 32 4.78 -7.72 0.01
N TYR A 33 3.60 -8.12 -0.47
CA TYR A 33 2.44 -8.27 0.41
C TYR A 33 2.58 -9.53 1.26
N GLU A 34 3.01 -9.33 2.50
CA GLU A 34 3.12 -10.38 3.50
C GLU A 34 2.22 -10.06 4.71
N PRO A 35 1.85 -11.08 5.51
CA PRO A 35 1.15 -10.86 6.76
C PRO A 35 2.04 -10.06 7.72
N TYR A 36 1.42 -9.13 8.45
CA TYR A 36 2.12 -8.51 9.59
C TYR A 36 2.38 -9.54 10.69
N LEU A 37 3.43 -9.30 11.47
CA LEU A 37 3.77 -10.15 12.60
C LEU A 37 2.56 -10.31 13.54
N GLY A 38 2.20 -11.55 13.84
CA GLY A 38 1.06 -11.87 14.69
C GLY A 38 -0.29 -11.90 13.97
N PHE A 39 -0.33 -11.77 12.65
CA PHE A 39 -1.55 -12.02 11.87
C PHE A 39 -2.00 -13.47 12.05
N ILE A 40 -3.26 -13.65 12.44
CA ILE A 40 -3.95 -14.94 12.53
C ILE A 40 -5.15 -14.82 11.58
N ALA A 41 -5.21 -15.70 10.58
CA ALA A 41 -6.28 -15.69 9.60
C ALA A 41 -7.59 -16.19 10.21
N GLU A 42 -8.67 -15.44 10.01
CA GLU A 42 -10.04 -15.89 10.24
C GLU A 42 -10.59 -16.57 8.99
N PRO A 43 -11.65 -17.41 9.08
CA PRO A 43 -12.25 -18.06 7.92
C PRO A 43 -12.69 -17.10 6.80
N THR A 44 -12.99 -15.84 7.15
CA THR A 44 -13.38 -14.79 6.20
C THR A 44 -12.21 -14.16 5.44
N ASP A 45 -10.96 -14.43 5.84
CA ASP A 45 -9.77 -13.75 5.31
C ASP A 45 -9.20 -14.41 4.05
N GLY A 46 -9.94 -15.32 3.41
CA GLY A 46 -9.46 -16.09 2.25
C GLY A 46 -8.89 -15.21 1.13
N GLU A 47 -9.51 -14.07 0.84
CA GLU A 47 -8.98 -13.11 -0.15
C GLU A 47 -7.69 -12.41 0.31
N ILE A 48 -7.55 -12.12 1.59
CA ILE A 48 -6.34 -11.48 2.15
C ILE A 48 -5.19 -12.47 2.07
N VAL A 49 -5.44 -13.70 2.53
CA VAL A 49 -4.45 -14.79 2.53
C VAL A 49 -4.00 -15.14 1.11
N GLY A 50 -4.94 -15.20 0.16
CA GLY A 50 -4.65 -15.51 -1.24
C GLY A 50 -3.73 -14.51 -1.94
N ARG A 51 -3.57 -13.29 -1.39
CA ARG A 51 -2.68 -12.26 -1.96
C ARG A 51 -1.24 -12.34 -1.43
N PHE A 52 -0.98 -13.08 -0.35
CA PHE A 52 0.35 -13.17 0.21
C PHE A 52 1.35 -13.83 -0.76
N GLY A 53 2.59 -13.34 -0.78
CA GLY A 53 3.67 -13.86 -1.62
C GLY A 53 3.51 -13.66 -3.14
N THR A 54 2.37 -13.15 -3.61
CA THR A 54 2.08 -12.94 -5.04
C THR A 54 1.81 -11.49 -5.39
N HIS A 55 1.28 -10.70 -4.45
CA HIS A 55 0.95 -9.31 -4.65
C HIS A 55 2.01 -8.38 -4.04
N GLN A 56 2.03 -7.14 -4.52
CA GLN A 56 2.88 -6.08 -3.97
C GLN A 56 2.05 -5.17 -3.06
N VAL A 57 2.65 -4.64 -1.98
CA VAL A 57 1.98 -3.69 -1.10
C VAL A 57 1.76 -2.37 -1.83
N VAL A 58 0.53 -1.88 -1.73
CA VAL A 58 0.09 -0.58 -2.19
C VAL A 58 -0.47 0.20 -1.02
N ARG A 59 -0.01 1.46 -0.86
CA ARG A 59 -0.35 2.31 0.28
C ARG A 59 -1.27 3.47 -0.08
N GLY A 60 -1.98 3.94 0.93
CA GLY A 60 -2.89 5.06 0.83
C GLY A 60 -4.20 4.71 0.13
N VAL A 61 -4.82 5.75 -0.44
CA VAL A 61 -6.09 5.67 -1.16
C VAL A 61 -5.99 6.48 -2.44
N SER A 62 -6.95 6.34 -3.36
CA SER A 62 -7.06 7.18 -4.55
C SER A 62 -8.22 8.17 -4.45
N PHE A 63 -8.29 9.11 -5.39
CA PHE A 63 -9.41 10.05 -5.53
C PHE A 63 -10.77 9.36 -5.65
N ALA A 64 -10.79 8.12 -6.16
CA ALA A 64 -12.00 7.31 -6.32
C ALA A 64 -12.41 6.55 -5.05
N SER A 65 -11.59 6.59 -3.99
CA SER A 65 -11.86 5.86 -2.75
C SER A 65 -12.88 6.61 -1.87
N PRO A 66 -13.84 5.94 -1.22
CA PRO A 66 -14.75 6.58 -0.28
C PRO A 66 -14.00 7.29 0.85
N ALA A 67 -14.45 8.50 1.21
CA ALA A 67 -13.80 9.33 2.23
C ALA A 67 -13.59 8.61 3.57
N ARG A 68 -14.53 7.73 3.98
CA ARG A 68 -14.44 6.94 5.22
C ARG A 68 -13.26 5.95 5.25
N LEU A 69 -12.70 5.59 4.10
CA LEU A 69 -11.55 4.70 4.00
C LEU A 69 -10.22 5.46 3.98
N ARG A 70 -10.25 6.80 3.99
CA ARG A 70 -9.04 7.63 3.94
C ARG A 70 -8.32 7.59 5.29
N HIS A 71 -7.27 6.78 5.37
CA HIS A 71 -6.47 6.62 6.57
C HIS A 71 -4.97 6.47 6.22
N THR A 72 -4.07 7.01 7.04
CA THR A 72 -2.60 6.92 6.80
C THR A 72 -2.09 5.48 6.84
N ARG A 73 -2.83 4.59 7.51
CA ARG A 73 -2.57 3.14 7.51
C ARG A 73 -3.33 2.34 6.46
N ALA A 74 -3.99 3.00 5.50
CA ALA A 74 -4.66 2.30 4.41
C ALA A 74 -3.62 1.49 3.61
N ARG A 75 -3.87 0.19 3.52
CA ARG A 75 -3.01 -0.81 2.88
C ARG A 75 -3.87 -1.75 2.05
N THR A 76 -3.43 -2.05 0.85
CA THR A 76 -3.99 -3.10 0.00
C THR A 76 -2.85 -3.83 -0.71
N ALA A 77 -3.21 -4.88 -1.44
CA ALA A 77 -2.30 -5.59 -2.33
C ALA A 77 -2.90 -5.60 -3.74
N LEU A 78 -2.04 -5.43 -4.75
CA LEU A 78 -2.36 -5.56 -6.16
C LEU A 78 -1.30 -6.45 -6.82
N LEU A 79 -1.68 -7.15 -7.89
CA LEU A 79 -0.74 -7.90 -8.71
C LEU A 79 0.27 -6.94 -9.35
N PRO A 80 1.56 -7.29 -9.46
CA PRO A 80 2.57 -6.42 -10.08
C PRO A 80 2.20 -5.95 -11.50
N GLU A 81 1.44 -6.76 -12.24
CA GLU A 81 0.95 -6.49 -13.59
C GLU A 81 -0.36 -5.69 -13.67
N ASP A 82 -0.96 -5.29 -12.54
CA ASP A 82 -2.23 -4.54 -12.53
C ASP A 82 -2.07 -3.17 -13.23
N ASP A 83 -2.80 -3.00 -14.33
CA ASP A 83 -2.80 -1.81 -15.20
C ASP A 83 -4.15 -1.07 -15.23
N VAL A 84 -5.12 -1.52 -14.45
CA VAL A 84 -6.49 -0.97 -14.42
C VAL A 84 -6.76 -0.15 -13.16
N SER A 85 -6.01 -0.38 -12.09
CA SER A 85 -6.19 0.31 -10.82
C SER A 85 -5.68 1.75 -10.84
N PHE A 86 -6.31 2.63 -10.06
CA PHE A 86 -5.81 3.99 -9.81
C PHE A 86 -4.60 3.96 -8.85
N VAL A 87 -3.47 3.53 -9.37
CA VAL A 87 -2.21 3.37 -8.64
C VAL A 87 -1.07 4.05 -9.41
N GLY A 88 -0.30 4.85 -8.70
CA GLY A 88 0.93 5.45 -9.19
C GLY A 88 2.11 4.97 -8.36
N PHE A 89 3.23 5.67 -8.48
CA PHE A 89 4.40 5.42 -7.65
C PHE A 89 5.08 6.73 -7.29
N ARG A 90 5.89 6.69 -6.25
CA ARG A 90 6.88 7.70 -5.94
C ARG A 90 8.21 7.03 -5.72
N THR A 91 9.28 7.81 -5.84
CA THR A 91 10.63 7.33 -5.55
C THR A 91 11.14 7.98 -4.28
N CYS A 92 12.08 7.32 -3.61
CA CYS A 92 12.79 7.87 -2.45
C CYS A 92 14.30 7.78 -2.68
N ALA A 93 15.05 8.59 -1.94
CA ALA A 93 16.50 8.44 -1.88
C ALA A 93 16.86 7.20 -1.04
N VAL A 94 18.08 6.69 -1.25
CA VAL A 94 18.71 5.67 -0.39
C VAL A 94 19.34 6.37 0.81
#